data_AF-A0A821VEA4-F1
#
_entry.id   AF-A0A821VEA4-F1
#
_cell.length_a   1.000
_cell.length_b   1.000
_cell.length_c   1.000
_cell.angle_alpha   90.00
_cell.angle_beta   90.00
_cell.angle_gamma   90.00
#
_symmetry.space_group_name_H-M   'P 1'
#
loop_
_entity.id
_entity.type
_entity.pdbx_description
1 polymer ?
#
loop_
_entity_poly.entity_id
_entity_poly.type
_entity_poly.pdbx_seq_one_letter_code
_entity_poly.pdbx_strand_id
1 'polypeptide(L)' 'EHLIHLNDILNRLNYANFRLNVTKCQIARTSIDYLGHHIHHRSIRPNADNIRALLETQQPTSAKEAFRFVKAAEYYRKFI' A
#
# COMPACT_ATOMS: atom_id res chain seq x y z
N GLU A 1 9.05 -6.69 -21.36
CA GLU A 1 8.91 -7.45 -20.09
C GLU A 1 7.53 -7.27 -19.44
N HIS A 2 7.08 -6.04 -19.12
CA HIS A 2 5.80 -5.81 -18.41
C HIS A 2 4.56 -6.52 -19.01
N LEU A 3 4.37 -6.47 -20.33
CA LEU A 3 3.24 -7.13 -21.01
C LEU A 3 3.27 -8.65 -20.89
N ILE A 4 4.47 -9.25 -20.82
CA ILE A 4 4.62 -10.71 -20.66
C ILE A 4 4.16 -11.12 -19.26
N HIS A 5 4.61 -10.41 -18.23
CA HIS A 5 4.17 -10.65 -16.84
C HIS A 5 2.66 -10.42 -16.67
N LEU A 6 2.12 -9.38 -17.29
CA LEU A 6 0.68 -9.10 -17.23
C LEU A 6 -0.13 -10.24 -17.84
N ASN A 7 0.28 -10.74 -19.01
CA ASN A 7 -0.40 -11.85 -19.67
C ASN A 7 -0.38 -13.14 -18.83
N ASP A 8 0.77 -13.47 -18.24
CA ASP A 8 0.90 -14.63 -17.35
C ASP A 8 -0.01 -14.51 -16.10
N ILE A 9 -0.02 -13.34 -15.45
CA ILE A 9 -0.86 -13.10 -14.28
C ILE A 9 -2.35 -13.21 -14.64
N LEU A 10 -2.78 -12.62 -15.76
CA LEU A 10 -4.18 -12.68 -16.20
C LEU A 10 -4.61 -14.11 -16.53
N ASN A 11 -3.75 -14.90 -17.18
CA ASN A 11 -4.03 -16.31 -17.48
C ASN A 11 -4.19 -17.14 -16.20
N ARG A 12 -3.31 -16.94 -15.21
CA ARG A 12 -3.41 -17.62 -13.91
C ARG A 12 -4.68 -17.24 -13.15
N LEU A 13 -5.03 -15.96 -13.13
CA LEU A 13 -6.26 -15.47 -12.50
C LEU A 13 -7.50 -16.05 -13.18
N ASN A 14 -7.51 -16.12 -14.51
CA ASN A 14 -8.59 -16.72 -15.27
C ASN A 14 -8.71 -18.23 -14.99
N TYR A 15 -7.59 -18.96 -14.95
CA TYR A 15 -7.58 -20.38 -14.61
C TYR A 15 -8.13 -20.65 -13.20
N ALA A 16 -7.78 -19.81 -12.23
CA ALA A 16 -8.29 -19.88 -10.87
C ALA A 16 -9.68 -19.26 -10.69
N ASN A 17 -10.35 -18.84 -11.78
CA ASN A 17 -11.69 -18.26 -11.80
C ASN A 17 -11.85 -16.99 -10.93
N PHE A 18 -10.78 -16.21 -10.80
CA PHE A 18 -10.82 -14.89 -10.14
C PHE A 18 -11.37 -13.83 -11.10
N ARG A 19 -12.16 -12.90 -10.56
CA ARG A 19 -12.64 -11.72 -11.29
C ARG A 19 -11.92 -10.47 -10.80
N LEU A 20 -11.40 -9.70 -11.74
CA LEU A 20 -10.78 -8.40 -11.46
C LEU A 20 -11.82 -7.28 -11.50
N ASN A 21 -11.71 -6.33 -10.58
CA ASN A 21 -12.47 -5.10 -10.63
C ASN A 21 -11.69 -4.05 -11.43
N VAL A 22 -12.06 -3.88 -12.70
CA VAL A 22 -11.39 -2.99 -13.65
C VAL A 22 -11.27 -1.54 -13.13
N THR A 23 -12.25 -1.05 -12.37
CA THR A 23 -12.22 0.34 -11.86
C THR A 23 -11.16 0.56 -10.78
N LYS A 24 -10.72 -0.51 -10.12
CA LYS A 24 -9.64 -0.47 -9.11
C LYS A 24 -8.28 -0.89 -9.65
N CYS A 25 -8.22 -1.41 -10.88
CA CYS A 25 -6.97 -1.87 -11.48
C CYS A 25 -6.13 -0.69 -11.98
N GLN A 26 -4.86 -0.66 -11.57
CA GLN A 26 -3.85 0.28 -12.09
C GLN A 26 -2.81 -0.50 -12.88
N ILE A 27 -2.80 -0.34 -14.21
CA ILE A 27 -1.91 -1.09 -15.13
C ILE A 27 -1.02 -0.09 -15.87
N ALA A 28 0.24 -0.47 -16.14
CA ALA A 28 1.22 0.33 -16.89
C ALA A 28 1.41 1.76 -16.35
N ARG A 29 1.38 1.94 -15.02
CA ARG A 29 1.65 3.22 -14.34
C ARG A 29 3.12 3.31 -13.91
N THR A 30 3.67 4.53 -13.95
CA THR A 30 5.02 4.84 -13.47
C THR A 30 5.09 5.01 -11.94
N SER A 31 3.96 5.31 -11.32
CA SER A 31 3.78 5.27 -9.86
C SER A 31 2.44 4.67 -9.49
N ILE A 32 2.40 3.97 -8.36
CA ILE A 32 1.18 3.37 -7.81
C ILE A 32 1.19 3.47 -6.28
N ASP A 33 -0.01 3.55 -5.69
CA ASP A 33 -0.20 3.34 -4.26
C ASP A 33 -0.49 1.87 -4.00
N TYR A 34 0.35 1.23 -3.18
CA TYR A 34 0.23 -0.18 -2.86
C TYR A 34 0.61 -0.44 -1.40
N LEU A 35 -0.28 -1.11 -0.65
CA LEU A 35 -0.10 -1.45 0.76
C LEU A 35 0.38 -0.27 1.62
N GLY A 36 -0.25 0.89 1.45
CA GLY A 36 0.06 2.10 2.22
C GLY A 36 1.40 2.76 1.88
N HIS A 37 2.00 2.40 0.74
CA HIS A 37 3.21 3.00 0.21
C HIS A 37 2.94 3.55 -1.19
N HIS A 38 3.53 4.71 -1.49
CA HIS A 38 3.65 5.22 -2.84
C HIS A 38 4.93 4.66 -3.46
N ILE A 39 4.77 3.81 -4.46
CA ILE A 39 5.86 3.19 -5.21
C ILE A 39 6.07 3.98 -6.49
N HIS A 40 7.29 4.43 -6.70
CA HIS A 40 7.75 5.04 -7.94
C HIS A 40 9.07 4.39 -8.38
N HIS A 41 9.55 4.68 -9.59
CA HIS A 41 10.76 4.05 -10.13
C HIS A 41 11.92 4.05 -9.12
N ARG A 42 12.34 2.86 -8.68
CA ARG A 42 13.41 2.61 -7.69
C ARG A 42 13.22 3.27 -6.32
N SER A 43 12.05 3.85 -6.02
CA SER A 43 11.77 4.50 -4.74
C SER A 43 10.47 4.00 -4.14
N ILE A 44 10.50 3.63 -2.88
CA ILE A 44 9.31 3.31 -2.09
C ILE A 44 9.24 4.39 -1.02
N ARG A 45 8.07 5.03 -0.87
CA ARG A 45 7.82 6.01 0.19
C ARG A 45 6.50 5.67 0.89
N PRO A 46 6.32 5.99 2.17
CA PRO A 46 5.02 5.91 2.81
C PRO A 46 4.00 6.76 2.05
N ASN A 47 2.77 6.28 1.95
CA ASN A 47 1.69 7.07 1.38
C ASN A 47 1.40 8.29 2.29
N ALA A 48 1.29 9.47 1.69
CA ALA A 48 1.16 10.73 2.41
C ALA A 48 -0.14 10.80 3.26
N ASP A 49 -1.23 10.21 2.78
CA ASP A 49 -2.51 10.22 3.50
C ASP A 49 -2.45 9.33 4.74
N ASN A 50 -1.76 8.19 4.66
CA ASN A 50 -1.55 7.32 5.82
C ASN A 50 -0.66 7.99 6.88
N ILE A 51 0.39 8.68 6.46
CA ILE A 51 1.25 9.45 7.37
C ILE A 51 0.46 10.61 7.98
N ARG A 52 -0.34 11.33 7.17
CA ARG A 52 -1.20 12.41 7.68
C ARG A 52 -2.17 11.88 8.73
N ALA A 53 -2.84 10.76 8.48
CA ALA A 53 -3.75 10.14 9.45
C ALA A 53 -3.03 9.75 10.75
N LEU A 54 -1.79 9.27 10.67
CA LEU A 54 -0.98 8.98 11.86
C LEU A 54 -0.62 10.26 12.63
N LEU A 55 -0.25 11.34 11.95
CA LEU A 55 0.11 12.61 12.56
C LEU A 55 -1.09 13.35 13.16
N GLU A 56 -2.27 13.22 12.55
CA GLU A 56 -3.54 13.79 13.03
C GLU A 56 -4.21 12.93 14.11
N THR A 57 -3.62 11.77 14.46
CA THR A 57 -4.14 10.94 15.53
C THR A 57 -4.08 11.70 16.85
N GLN A 58 -5.20 11.74 17.57
CA GLN A 58 -5.28 12.39 18.88
C GLN A 58 -4.24 11.83 19.85
N GLN A 59 -3.71 12.69 20.72
CA GLN A 59 -2.76 12.26 21.73
C GLN A 59 -3.39 11.17 22.60
N PRO A 60 -2.76 9.97 22.68
CA PRO A 60 -3.34 8.86 23.41
C PRO A 60 -3.44 9.20 24.90
N THR A 61 -4.61 8.91 25.47
CA THR A 61 -4.91 9.17 26.89
C THR A 61 -4.78 7.91 27.74
N SER A 62 -4.79 6.74 27.10
CA SER A 62 -4.64 5.43 27.74
C SER A 62 -3.41 4.68 27.22
N ALA A 63 -2.83 3.82 28.06
CA ALA A 63 -1.75 2.91 27.68
C ALA A 63 -2.10 2.03 26.45
N LYS A 64 -3.38 1.63 26.32
CA LYS A 64 -3.85 0.86 25.17
C LYS A 64 -3.82 1.66 23.87
N GLU A 65 -4.17 2.95 23.95
CA GLU A 65 -4.14 3.86 22.80
C GLU A 65 -2.70 4.18 22.41
N ALA A 66 -1.83 4.43 23.40
CA ALA A 66 -0.41 4.64 23.16
C ALA A 66 0.24 3.43 22.48
N PHE A 67 -0.07 2.22 22.94
CA PHE A 67 0.41 1.00 22.29
C PHE A 67 -0.06 0.89 20.84
N ARG A 68 -1.34 1.16 20.56
CA ARG A 68 -1.88 1.15 19.18
C ARG A 68 -1.17 2.15 18.28
N PHE A 69 -0.95 3.37 18.76
CA PHE A 69 -0.23 4.40 18.02
C PHE A 69 1.20 3.95 17.69
N VAL A 70 1.94 3.44 18.69
CA VAL A 70 3.32 2.96 18.48
C VAL A 70 3.36 1.81 17.48
N LYS A 71 2.44 0.84 17.57
CA LYS A 71 2.37 -0.26 16.59
C LYS A 71 2.06 0.23 15.18
N ALA A 72 1.21 1.26 15.02
CA ALA A 72 0.92 1.86 13.72
C ALA A 72 2.14 2.62 13.16
N ALA A 73 2.86 3.38 14.01
CA ALA A 73 4.09 4.06 13.63
C ALA A 73 5.23 3.09 13.28
N GLU A 74 5.31 1.96 13.98
CA GLU A 74 6.32 0.91 13.75
C GLU A 74 6.25 0.35 12.33
N TYR A 75 5.06 0.31 11.71
CA TYR A 75 4.89 -0.13 10.32
C TYR A 75 5.75 0.69 9.33
N TYR A 76 5.97 1.97 9.62
CA TYR A 76 6.78 2.88 8.80
C TYR A 76 8.21 3.09 9.33
N ARG A 77 8.66 2.31 10.31
CA ARG A 77 9.98 2.46 10.98
C ARG A 77 11.17 2.51 10.01
N LYS A 78 11.09 1.88 8.84
CA LYS A 78 12.16 1.92 7.82
C LYS A 78 12.40 3.33 7.26
N PHE A 79 11.45 4.24 7.43
CA PHE A 79 11.47 5.61 6.91
C PHE A 79 11.64 6.69 8.00
N ILE A 80 11.86 6.26 9.25
CA ILE A 80 12.19 7.10 10.41
C ILE A 80 13.69 6.96 10.63
#